data_AF-A0A954VUS1-F1
#
_entry.id   AF-A0A954VUS1-F1
#
_cell.length_a   1.000
_cell.length_b   1.000
_cell.length_c   1.000
_cell.angle_alpha   90.00
_cell.angle_beta   90.00
_cell.angle_gamma   90.00
#
_symmetry.space_group_name_H-M   'P 1'
#
loop_
_entity.id
_entity.type
_entity.pdbx_description
1 polymer ?
#
loop_
_entity_poly.entity_id
_entity_poly.type
_entity_poly.pdbx_seq_one_letter_code
_entity_poly.pdbx_strand_id
1 'polypeptide(L)'
;MSTPLGNAAWSVRIIDRCVRQGIRHFFVAPGSRCTPLTMAIAQHPHVNVTQHFDERALAFACLGYGKASHVPGVFICTSGTAVANALPAVVEASQEEVPMLLLTADRPPELRGTGANQTIDQVHIFGNYVRQFFDIPCPQDASFESLDTMLSAAMSAATDGPVHLNCMFREPFETGDQAISQAMHPKSDWVDCLASPTNVTNHVSNSRIDLTDISSDLLICLGTCDASEADAAIQLADQLAAPLFADVTSGVRCGATDLTLCSHQLPKPDSILHLGGRIVSKRWWQFVQQAQPRQYVQVSRLRQPIDPCHTVTRFHRSRITAETFNLPSSMLTNQLREPWQAELGRIRQAVQDELARLSSADTEMHEPYIAHEMAGTIPDGDALFLGNSMPVRDMDLFGVWHAQKRVSVAANRGASGIDGVLATAVGFALGSQRRTSLILGDLSLLYDLNSLALLARSPVPIVVVVINNDGGGIFHFLPIAEETQHFERFFGTPHGCRFQAGCEMFGVPYARATSNRMFAATYRRALASEQSCVIEVQTNRIENRKLHARLTNIAKAI
;
A
#
# COMPACT_ATOMS: atom_id res chain seq x y z
N MET A 1 -32.30 15.27 25.16
CA MET A 1 -32.65 14.05 24.40
C MET A 1 -32.42 12.84 25.30
N SER A 2 -33.15 11.74 25.13
CA SER A 2 -32.81 10.48 25.81
C SER A 2 -31.40 10.01 25.38
N THR A 3 -30.72 9.22 26.21
CA THR A 3 -29.37 8.72 25.89
C THR A 3 -29.31 8.00 24.54
N PRO A 4 -30.25 7.08 24.21
CA PRO A 4 -30.26 6.43 22.90
C PRO A 4 -30.42 7.41 21.73
N LEU A 5 -31.37 8.35 21.83
CA LEU A 5 -31.60 9.34 20.77
C LEU A 5 -30.39 10.28 20.61
N GLY A 6 -29.73 10.65 21.70
CA GLY A 6 -28.49 11.41 21.68
C GLY A 6 -27.36 10.65 20.98
N ASN A 7 -27.16 9.37 21.32
CA ASN A 7 -26.17 8.50 20.67
C ASN A 7 -26.41 8.37 19.16
N ALA A 8 -27.67 8.17 18.75
CA ALA A 8 -28.07 8.08 17.36
C ALA A 8 -27.81 9.39 16.60
N ALA A 9 -28.28 10.53 17.10
CA ALA A 9 -28.08 11.82 16.45
C ALA A 9 -26.59 12.21 16.34
N TRP A 10 -25.81 11.92 17.38
CA TRP A 10 -24.36 12.13 17.39
C TRP A 10 -23.67 11.31 16.30
N SER A 11 -24.00 10.02 16.20
CA SER A 11 -23.40 9.11 15.24
C SER A 11 -23.82 9.42 13.81
N VAL A 12 -25.10 9.73 13.57
CA VAL A 12 -25.59 10.19 12.27
C VAL A 12 -24.83 11.45 11.82
N ARG A 13 -24.58 12.40 12.72
CA ARG A 13 -23.79 13.60 12.40
C ARG A 13 -22.36 13.24 12.00
N ILE A 14 -21.69 12.35 12.74
CA ILE A 14 -20.33 11.88 12.40
C ILE A 14 -20.29 11.26 11.00
N ILE A 15 -21.22 10.34 10.70
CA ILE A 15 -21.26 9.63 9.42
C ILE A 15 -21.66 10.57 8.27
N ASP A 16 -22.67 11.42 8.43
CA ASP A 16 -23.09 12.39 7.42
C ASP A 16 -21.96 13.37 7.06
N ARG A 17 -21.19 13.84 8.06
CA ARG A 17 -20.02 14.70 7.80
C ARG A 17 -18.93 13.96 7.01
N CYS A 18 -18.66 12.69 7.31
CA CYS A 18 -17.74 11.88 6.49
C CYS A 18 -18.22 11.84 5.02
N VAL A 19 -19.51 11.53 4.82
CA VAL A 19 -20.10 11.43 3.48
C VAL A 19 -20.07 12.78 2.75
N ARG A 20 -20.35 13.90 3.41
CA ARG A 20 -20.23 15.21 2.76
C ARG A 20 -18.82 15.55 2.30
N GLN A 21 -17.79 14.95 2.89
CA GLN A 21 -16.39 15.11 2.48
C GLN A 21 -15.89 14.07 1.47
N GLY A 22 -16.79 13.32 0.83
CA GLY A 22 -16.41 12.34 -0.20
C GLY A 22 -15.99 10.97 0.34
N ILE A 23 -15.96 10.79 1.66
CA ILE A 23 -15.72 9.47 2.28
C ILE A 23 -16.97 8.60 2.09
N ARG A 24 -16.83 7.44 1.46
CA ARG A 24 -17.95 6.55 1.14
C ARG A 24 -17.80 5.15 1.70
N HIS A 25 -16.59 4.70 2.01
CA HIS A 25 -16.32 3.30 2.33
C HIS A 25 -15.94 3.13 3.81
N PHE A 26 -16.70 2.29 4.50
CA PHE A 26 -16.57 2.02 5.93
C PHE A 26 -16.23 0.55 6.16
N PHE A 27 -15.22 0.32 6.99
CA PHE A 27 -14.68 -0.98 7.36
C PHE A 27 -15.10 -1.26 8.81
N VAL A 28 -16.12 -2.08 9.00
CA VAL A 28 -16.83 -2.20 10.29
C VAL A 28 -16.65 -3.59 10.91
N ALA A 29 -16.04 -3.64 12.10
CA ALA A 29 -15.96 -4.82 12.93
C ALA A 29 -17.19 -4.94 13.84
N PRO A 30 -17.65 -6.17 14.16
CA PRO A 30 -18.82 -6.37 15.02
C PRO A 30 -18.54 -5.98 16.48
N GLY A 31 -19.53 -5.39 17.15
CA GLY A 31 -19.47 -5.18 18.59
C GLY A 31 -20.59 -4.29 19.16
N SER A 32 -20.80 -4.38 20.47
CA SER A 32 -21.93 -3.71 21.13
C SER A 32 -21.70 -2.20 21.33
N ARG A 33 -20.52 -1.76 21.79
CA ARG A 33 -20.28 -0.33 22.09
C ARG A 33 -20.30 0.54 20.83
N CYS A 34 -19.96 -0.02 19.66
CA CYS A 34 -20.03 0.67 18.37
C CYS A 34 -21.41 0.61 17.70
N THR A 35 -22.46 0.14 18.39
CA THR A 35 -23.84 0.10 17.88
C THR A 35 -24.29 1.45 17.32
N PRO A 36 -24.11 2.60 18.01
CA PRO A 36 -24.56 3.89 17.48
C PRO A 36 -23.95 4.25 16.11
N LEU A 37 -22.63 4.03 15.96
CA LEU A 37 -21.92 4.25 14.69
C LEU A 37 -22.35 3.26 13.60
N THR A 38 -22.48 1.99 13.97
CA THR A 38 -22.84 0.91 13.04
C THR A 38 -24.24 1.11 12.48
N MET A 39 -25.21 1.47 13.33
CA MET A 39 -26.58 1.74 12.91
C MET A 39 -26.69 3.00 12.06
N ALA A 40 -25.91 4.04 12.37
CA ALA A 40 -25.86 5.25 11.53
C ALA A 40 -25.38 4.95 10.10
N ILE A 41 -24.41 4.03 9.95
CA ILE A 41 -23.95 3.56 8.63
C ILE A 41 -25.02 2.71 7.95
N ALA A 42 -25.59 1.73 8.66
CA ALA A 42 -26.56 0.79 8.10
C ALA A 42 -27.78 1.48 7.47
N GLN A 43 -28.14 2.68 7.93
CA GLN A 43 -29.28 3.44 7.43
C GLN A 43 -28.89 4.55 6.43
N HIS A 44 -27.60 4.83 6.23
CA HIS A 44 -27.16 5.93 5.37
C HIS A 44 -27.13 5.51 3.88
N PRO A 45 -27.79 6.22 2.95
CA PRO A 45 -27.99 5.76 1.57
C PRO A 45 -26.74 5.78 0.68
N HIS A 46 -25.70 6.50 1.10
CA HIS A 46 -24.48 6.74 0.31
C HIS A 46 -23.23 6.12 0.93
N VAL A 47 -23.36 5.03 1.69
CA VAL A 47 -22.22 4.33 2.28
C VAL A 47 -22.06 2.93 1.70
N ASN A 48 -20.81 2.55 1.48
CA ASN A 48 -20.40 1.20 1.18
C ASN A 48 -19.75 0.61 2.43
N VAL A 49 -20.02 -0.67 2.71
CA VAL A 49 -19.56 -1.32 3.94
C VAL A 49 -18.79 -2.58 3.59
N THR A 50 -17.58 -2.69 4.14
CA THR A 50 -16.86 -3.96 4.26
C THR A 50 -16.90 -4.39 5.72
N GLN A 51 -17.42 -5.57 6.00
CA GLN A 51 -17.42 -6.14 7.35
C GLN A 51 -16.41 -7.29 7.45
N HIS A 52 -15.77 -7.40 8.60
CA HIS A 52 -14.88 -8.51 8.90
C HIS A 52 -14.81 -8.76 10.41
N PHE A 53 -14.45 -9.98 10.79
CA PHE A 53 -14.44 -10.43 12.19
C PHE A 53 -13.08 -10.24 12.88
N ASP A 54 -12.01 -9.99 12.13
CA ASP A 54 -10.68 -9.67 12.64
C ASP A 54 -10.38 -8.19 12.40
N GLU A 55 -10.23 -7.40 13.48
CA GLU A 55 -9.95 -5.97 13.40
C GLU A 55 -8.61 -5.63 12.76
N ARG A 56 -7.58 -6.48 12.91
CA ARG A 56 -6.26 -6.26 12.32
C ARG A 56 -6.38 -6.35 10.80
N ALA A 57 -6.95 -7.44 10.30
CA ALA A 57 -7.21 -7.63 8.87
C ALA A 57 -8.13 -6.52 8.32
N LEU A 58 -9.19 -6.16 9.04
CA LEU A 58 -10.09 -5.10 8.64
C LEU A 58 -9.40 -3.73 8.53
N ALA A 59 -8.52 -3.40 9.48
CA ALA A 59 -7.73 -2.17 9.45
C ALA A 59 -6.74 -2.15 8.27
N PHE A 60 -6.13 -3.28 7.93
CA PHE A 60 -5.30 -3.41 6.72
C PHE A 60 -6.11 -3.29 5.42
N ALA A 61 -7.33 -3.81 5.36
CA ALA A 61 -8.22 -3.57 4.23
C ALA A 61 -8.59 -2.07 4.09
N CYS A 62 -8.80 -1.39 5.22
CA CYS A 62 -9.02 0.05 5.24
C CYS A 62 -7.79 0.83 4.72
N LEU A 63 -6.57 0.45 5.16
CA LEU A 63 -5.30 0.97 4.63
C LEU A 63 -5.21 0.78 3.11
N GLY A 64 -5.49 -0.42 2.61
CA GLY A 64 -5.43 -0.73 1.18
C GLY A 64 -6.35 0.15 0.35
N TYR A 65 -7.56 0.39 0.84
CA TYR A 65 -8.53 1.28 0.20
C TYR A 65 -8.03 2.73 0.14
N GLY A 66 -7.49 3.25 1.25
CA GLY A 66 -6.91 4.60 1.28
C GLY A 66 -5.72 4.74 0.33
N LYS A 67 -4.90 3.70 0.21
CA LYS A 67 -3.73 3.66 -0.69
C LYS A 67 -4.12 3.78 -2.16
N ALA A 68 -5.19 3.10 -2.57
CA ALA A 68 -5.66 3.10 -3.96
C ALA A 68 -6.51 4.31 -4.33
N SER A 69 -7.45 4.69 -3.45
CA SER A 69 -8.45 5.73 -3.74
C SER A 69 -7.94 7.15 -3.45
N HIS A 70 -6.88 7.28 -2.65
CA HIS A 70 -6.41 8.55 -2.09
C HIS A 70 -7.46 9.32 -1.27
N VAL A 71 -8.55 8.65 -0.89
CA VAL A 71 -9.61 9.14 -0.01
C VAL A 71 -9.56 8.29 1.27
N PRO A 72 -9.74 8.88 2.47
CA PRO A 72 -9.74 8.11 3.70
C PRO A 72 -10.77 6.98 3.67
N GLY A 73 -10.32 5.74 3.92
CA GLY A 73 -11.20 4.69 4.42
C GLY A 73 -11.51 4.93 5.89
N VAL A 74 -12.69 4.50 6.35
CA VAL A 74 -13.08 4.64 7.76
C VAL A 74 -13.10 3.28 8.44
N PHE A 75 -12.19 3.04 9.38
CA PHE A 75 -12.19 1.87 10.24
C PHE A 75 -13.06 2.09 11.47
N ILE A 76 -13.96 1.16 11.78
CA ILE A 76 -14.83 1.20 12.95
C ILE A 76 -14.73 -0.09 13.72
N CYS A 77 -14.53 0.03 15.03
CA CYS A 77 -14.60 -1.10 15.95
C CYS A 77 -15.22 -0.72 17.29
N THR A 78 -15.57 -1.75 18.06
CA THR A 78 -15.95 -1.59 19.47
C THR A 78 -14.73 -1.26 20.33
N SER A 79 -14.97 -0.93 21.59
CA SER A 79 -13.94 -0.70 22.61
C SER A 79 -13.13 -1.94 22.98
N GLY A 80 -11.98 -1.73 23.62
CA GLY A 80 -11.11 -2.80 24.12
C GLY A 80 -10.00 -3.17 23.13
N THR A 81 -9.56 -4.43 23.15
CA THR A 81 -8.45 -4.92 22.31
C THR A 81 -8.73 -4.83 20.80
N ALA A 82 -10.00 -4.74 20.40
CA ALA A 82 -10.41 -4.43 19.04
C ALA A 82 -9.71 -3.16 18.50
N VAL A 83 -9.53 -2.15 19.35
CA VAL A 83 -8.78 -0.92 19.02
C VAL A 83 -7.29 -1.22 18.83
N ALA A 84 -6.70 -2.00 19.74
CA ALA A 84 -5.28 -2.33 19.71
C ALA A 84 -4.89 -3.15 18.46
N ASN A 85 -5.79 -4.00 17.95
CA ASN A 85 -5.57 -4.77 16.73
C ASN A 85 -5.38 -3.90 15.47
N ALA A 86 -5.86 -2.64 15.48
CA ALA A 86 -5.64 -1.72 14.36
C ALA A 86 -4.22 -1.14 14.31
N LEU A 87 -3.42 -1.28 15.39
CA LEU A 87 -2.10 -0.65 15.52
C LEU A 87 -1.16 -0.94 14.34
N PRO A 88 -1.00 -2.18 13.84
CA PRO A 88 -0.07 -2.43 12.74
C PRO A 88 -0.44 -1.68 11.44
N ALA A 89 -1.73 -1.64 11.10
CA ALA A 89 -2.22 -0.89 9.94
C ALA A 89 -2.05 0.64 10.15
N VAL A 90 -2.24 1.14 11.37
CA VAL A 90 -1.99 2.55 11.71
C VAL A 90 -0.52 2.91 11.56
N VAL A 91 0.40 2.04 12.00
CA VAL A 91 1.84 2.24 11.81
C VAL A 91 2.18 2.30 10.32
N GLU A 92 1.69 1.35 9.52
CA GLU A 92 1.92 1.34 8.07
C GLU A 92 1.34 2.60 7.39
N ALA A 93 0.08 2.95 7.70
CA ALA A 93 -0.57 4.16 7.19
C ALA A 93 0.21 5.42 7.55
N SER A 94 0.81 5.47 8.74
CA SER A 94 1.62 6.59 9.19
C SER A 94 2.91 6.73 8.36
N GLN A 95 3.60 5.61 8.14
CA GLN A 95 4.90 5.56 7.45
C GLN A 95 4.80 5.85 5.94
N GLU A 96 3.65 5.55 5.34
CA GLU A 96 3.37 5.80 3.92
C GLU A 96 2.42 6.98 3.68
N GLU A 97 2.00 7.64 4.76
CA GLU A 97 1.05 8.77 4.73
C GLU A 97 -0.28 8.43 4.02
N VAL A 98 -0.76 7.20 4.23
CA VAL A 98 -2.01 6.72 3.64
C VAL A 98 -3.22 7.33 4.35
N PRO A 99 -4.18 7.90 3.62
CA PRO A 99 -5.39 8.47 4.20
C PRO A 99 -6.22 7.42 4.95
N MET A 100 -6.50 7.65 6.23
CA MET A 100 -7.25 6.70 7.07
C MET A 100 -7.91 7.41 8.25
N LEU A 101 -9.16 7.06 8.57
CA LEU A 101 -9.88 7.55 9.74
C LEU A 101 -10.27 6.38 10.63
N LEU A 102 -9.97 6.44 11.92
CA LEU A 102 -10.34 5.42 12.91
C LEU A 102 -11.44 5.98 13.81
N LEU A 103 -12.62 5.37 13.79
CA LEU A 103 -13.70 5.63 14.75
C LEU A 103 -13.78 4.48 15.74
N THR A 104 -13.21 4.66 16.92
CA THR A 104 -13.17 3.61 17.94
C THR A 104 -14.20 3.91 19.01
N ALA A 105 -15.21 3.07 19.15
CA ALA A 105 -16.18 3.28 20.22
C ALA A 105 -15.52 3.10 21.59
N ASP A 106 -15.96 3.85 22.59
CA ASP A 106 -15.40 3.82 23.94
C ASP A 106 -16.47 3.92 25.02
N ARG A 107 -16.11 3.50 26.23
CA ARG A 107 -16.91 3.70 27.43
C ARG A 107 -16.88 5.18 27.86
N PRO A 108 -17.95 5.65 28.51
CA PRO A 108 -18.01 7.01 29.03
C PRO A 108 -17.00 7.21 30.18
N PRO A 109 -16.66 8.46 30.53
CA PRO A 109 -15.61 8.77 31.50
C PRO A 109 -15.80 8.08 32.85
N GLU A 110 -17.03 7.99 33.34
CA GLU A 110 -17.36 7.37 34.63
C GLU A 110 -17.06 5.86 34.73
N LEU A 111 -16.80 5.18 33.61
CA LEU A 111 -16.42 3.76 33.59
C LEU A 111 -14.93 3.53 33.36
N ARG A 112 -14.16 4.55 32.97
CA ARG A 112 -12.71 4.43 32.75
C ARG A 112 -11.97 4.23 34.08
N GLY A 113 -10.99 3.33 34.13
CA GLY A 113 -10.19 3.07 35.34
C GLY A 113 -10.91 2.35 36.47
N THR A 114 -12.14 1.88 36.26
CA THR A 114 -12.98 1.25 37.30
C THR A 114 -12.94 -0.28 37.31
N GLY A 115 -12.28 -0.90 36.32
CA GLY A 115 -12.38 -2.34 36.07
C GLY A 115 -13.63 -2.77 35.29
N ALA A 116 -14.41 -1.82 34.75
CA ALA A 116 -15.55 -2.10 33.90
C ALA A 116 -15.17 -2.98 32.70
N ASN A 117 -16.00 -4.00 32.42
CA ASN A 117 -15.72 -5.00 31.39
C ASN A 117 -15.40 -4.37 30.01
N GLN A 118 -14.34 -4.90 29.37
CA GLN A 118 -13.85 -4.49 28.05
C GLN A 118 -13.47 -2.99 27.96
N THR A 119 -13.21 -2.32 29.07
CA THR A 119 -12.71 -0.93 29.10
C THR A 119 -11.20 -0.93 29.24
N ILE A 120 -10.49 -0.26 28.34
CA ILE A 120 -9.04 -0.06 28.38
C ILE A 120 -8.74 1.44 28.29
N ASP A 121 -7.48 1.82 28.49
CA ASP A 121 -7.05 3.17 28.14
C ASP A 121 -6.89 3.28 26.61
N GLN A 122 -7.89 3.88 25.96
CA GLN A 122 -7.88 4.12 24.51
C GLN A 122 -7.26 5.47 24.15
N VAL A 123 -7.05 6.35 25.13
CA VAL A 123 -6.58 7.72 24.90
C VAL A 123 -5.13 7.65 24.41
N HIS A 124 -4.86 8.20 23.23
CA HIS A 124 -3.54 8.16 22.60
C HIS A 124 -2.93 6.75 22.44
N ILE A 125 -3.74 5.68 22.37
CA ILE A 125 -3.25 4.30 22.24
C ILE A 125 -2.34 4.08 21.01
N PHE A 126 -2.54 4.86 19.95
CA PHE A 126 -1.71 4.83 18.74
C PHE A 126 -0.51 5.79 18.77
N GLY A 127 -0.31 6.52 19.87
CA GLY A 127 0.79 7.48 20.05
C GLY A 127 0.95 8.47 18.90
N ASN A 128 2.19 8.67 18.45
CA ASN A 128 2.53 9.62 17.39
C ASN A 128 2.35 9.06 15.97
N TYR A 129 1.79 7.84 15.83
CA TYR A 129 1.51 7.30 14.50
C TYR A 129 0.31 7.99 13.84
N VAL A 130 -0.62 8.53 14.63
CA VAL A 130 -1.74 9.31 14.10
C VAL A 130 -1.37 10.77 13.88
N ARG A 131 -1.98 11.41 12.88
CA ARG A 131 -1.78 12.84 12.58
C ARG A 131 -2.42 13.71 13.65
N GLN A 132 -3.60 13.31 14.09
CA GLN A 132 -4.34 13.93 15.16
C GLN A 132 -5.14 12.86 15.91
N PHE A 133 -5.42 13.17 17.18
CA PHE A 133 -6.27 12.39 18.07
C PHE A 133 -7.35 13.30 18.63
N PHE A 134 -8.58 12.80 18.70
CA PHE A 134 -9.69 13.48 19.36
C PHE A 134 -10.43 12.49 20.26
N ASP A 135 -10.54 12.83 21.56
CA ASP A 135 -11.39 12.10 22.51
C ASP A 135 -12.80 12.70 22.45
N ILE A 136 -13.63 12.15 21.54
CA ILE A 136 -14.97 12.66 21.26
C ILE A 136 -15.89 12.39 22.45
N PRO A 137 -16.43 13.46 23.09
CA PRO A 137 -17.24 13.36 24.30
C PRO A 137 -18.56 12.63 24.07
N CYS A 138 -19.19 12.20 25.17
CA CYS A 138 -20.54 11.68 25.11
C CYS A 138 -21.52 12.75 24.60
N PRO A 139 -22.62 12.39 23.93
CA PRO A 139 -23.54 13.36 23.31
C PRO A 139 -24.17 14.40 24.24
N GLN A 140 -24.23 14.14 25.56
CA GLN A 140 -24.77 15.08 26.56
C GLN A 140 -23.72 16.07 27.08
N ASP A 141 -22.44 15.83 26.80
CA ASP A 141 -21.32 16.53 27.41
C ASP A 141 -20.71 17.60 26.48
N ALA A 142 -21.21 17.71 25.24
CA ALA A 142 -20.77 18.71 24.27
C ALA A 142 -21.88 19.09 23.28
N SER A 143 -21.70 20.22 22.58
CA SER A 143 -22.61 20.68 21.54
C SER A 143 -22.28 20.10 20.16
N PHE A 144 -23.24 20.11 19.23
CA PHE A 144 -23.01 19.66 17.85
C PHE A 144 -21.99 20.54 17.11
N GLU A 145 -21.92 21.84 17.41
CA GLU A 145 -20.96 22.77 16.81
C GLU A 145 -19.51 22.43 17.23
N SER A 146 -19.33 22.04 18.49
CA SER A 146 -18.03 21.53 18.97
C SER A 146 -17.65 20.23 18.26
N LEU A 147 -18.60 19.30 18.12
CA LEU A 147 -18.40 18.07 17.35
C LEU A 147 -18.00 18.37 15.90
N ASP A 148 -18.72 19.26 15.22
CA ASP A 148 -18.44 19.63 13.83
C ASP A 148 -17.05 20.25 13.65
N THR A 149 -16.59 21.04 14.63
CA THR A 149 -15.25 21.61 14.65
C THR A 149 -14.19 20.51 14.74
N MET A 150 -14.37 19.55 15.66
CA MET A 150 -13.46 18.39 15.80
C MET A 150 -13.46 17.53 14.53
N LEU A 151 -14.63 17.24 13.95
CA LEU A 151 -14.76 16.45 12.72
C LEU A 151 -14.10 17.13 11.52
N SER A 152 -14.26 18.45 11.38
CA SER A 152 -13.62 19.22 10.31
C SER A 152 -12.10 19.12 10.37
N ALA A 153 -11.52 19.33 11.56
CA ALA A 153 -10.08 19.21 11.78
C ALA A 153 -9.58 17.77 11.52
N ALA A 154 -10.30 16.78 12.04
CA ALA A 154 -9.97 15.36 11.88
C ALA A 154 -9.93 14.93 10.41
N MET A 155 -10.96 15.28 9.63
CA MET A 155 -11.04 14.89 8.23
C MET A 155 -9.99 15.61 7.38
N SER A 156 -9.70 16.88 7.68
CA SER A 156 -8.59 17.60 7.04
C SER A 156 -7.23 16.97 7.34
N ALA A 157 -7.00 16.45 8.55
CA ALA A 157 -5.75 15.79 8.90
C ALA A 157 -5.65 14.36 8.33
N ALA A 158 -6.79 13.71 8.10
CA ALA A 158 -6.87 12.34 7.60
C ALA A 158 -6.46 12.20 6.13
N THR A 159 -6.32 13.30 5.37
CA THR A 159 -5.85 13.29 3.98
C THR A 159 -4.36 12.99 3.84
N ASP A 160 -3.58 13.18 4.91
CA ASP A 160 -2.12 13.04 4.92
C ASP A 160 -1.65 11.93 5.88
N GLY A 161 -2.53 11.00 6.28
CA GLY A 161 -2.23 9.88 7.17
C GLY A 161 -3.38 9.49 8.10
N PRO A 162 -3.16 8.56 9.05
CA PRO A 162 -4.21 8.07 9.95
C PRO A 162 -4.61 9.10 11.00
N VAL A 163 -5.91 9.24 11.29
CA VAL A 163 -6.47 10.08 12.37
C VAL A 163 -7.37 9.24 13.27
N HIS A 164 -7.27 9.44 14.58
CA HIS A 164 -8.03 8.67 15.56
C HIS A 164 -9.09 9.52 16.26
N LEU A 165 -10.36 9.13 16.07
CA LEU A 165 -11.53 9.64 16.78
C LEU A 165 -11.99 8.56 17.78
N ASN A 166 -11.76 8.80 19.07
CA ASN A 166 -12.23 7.94 20.14
C ASN A 166 -13.64 8.37 20.56
N CYS A 167 -14.67 7.58 20.27
CA CYS A 167 -16.07 7.98 20.40
C CYS A 167 -16.73 7.38 21.63
N MET A 168 -16.93 8.18 22.69
CA MET A 168 -17.56 7.73 23.93
C MET A 168 -19.10 7.63 23.82
N PHE A 169 -19.68 6.51 24.25
CA PHE A 169 -21.13 6.32 24.29
C PHE A 169 -21.62 5.76 25.63
N ARG A 170 -22.59 6.45 26.26
CA ARG A 170 -23.34 5.93 27.42
C ARG A 170 -24.43 4.96 26.97
N GLU A 171 -24.72 3.97 27.81
CA GLU A 171 -25.90 3.12 27.63
C GLU A 171 -27.19 3.86 28.02
N PRO A 172 -28.36 3.46 27.46
CA PRO A 172 -28.55 2.43 26.44
C PRO A 172 -28.22 2.90 25.01
N PHE A 173 -27.86 1.97 24.12
CA PHE A 173 -27.57 2.27 22.70
C PHE A 173 -28.78 2.16 21.79
N GLU A 174 -29.68 1.24 22.10
CA GLU A 174 -30.76 0.83 21.21
C GLU A 174 -31.80 1.95 21.09
N THR A 175 -32.01 2.39 19.86
CA THR A 175 -33.14 3.20 19.43
C THR A 175 -34.03 2.36 18.53
N GLY A 176 -35.36 2.44 18.67
CA GLY A 176 -36.24 1.91 17.61
C GLY A 176 -35.98 2.65 16.29
N ASP A 177 -36.16 1.97 15.15
CA ASP A 177 -35.81 2.49 13.80
C ASP A 177 -36.30 3.93 13.52
N GLN A 178 -37.48 4.29 14.05
CA GLN A 178 -38.08 5.62 13.89
C GLN A 178 -37.21 6.77 14.44
N ALA A 179 -36.44 6.55 15.51
CA ALA A 179 -35.63 7.59 16.14
C ALA A 179 -34.37 7.93 15.33
N ILE A 180 -33.79 6.94 14.62
CA ILE A 180 -32.64 7.19 13.74
C ILE A 180 -33.12 7.88 12.46
N SER A 181 -34.26 7.47 11.89
CA SER A 181 -34.86 8.18 10.75
C SER A 181 -35.18 9.65 11.09
N GLN A 182 -35.69 9.94 12.30
CA GLN A 182 -35.91 11.31 12.77
C GLN A 182 -34.61 12.10 12.95
N ALA A 183 -33.51 11.46 13.38
CA ALA A 183 -32.19 12.07 13.46
C ALA A 183 -31.54 12.26 12.07
N MET A 184 -31.84 11.39 11.12
CA MET A 184 -31.39 11.44 9.73
C MET A 184 -32.12 12.47 8.88
N HIS A 185 -33.33 12.90 9.28
CA HIS A 185 -34.00 14.07 8.71
C HIS A 185 -33.43 15.33 9.36
N PRO A 186 -32.41 15.99 8.78
CA PRO A 186 -31.91 17.21 9.35
C PRO A 186 -32.99 18.27 9.10
N LYS A 187 -33.30 19.11 10.09
CA LYS A 187 -33.98 20.38 9.80
C LYS A 187 -33.27 21.05 8.62
N SER A 188 -34.03 21.66 7.72
CA SER A 188 -33.55 22.41 6.54
C SER A 188 -32.40 23.40 6.82
N ASP A 189 -32.12 23.71 8.08
CA ASP A 189 -31.11 24.66 8.54
C ASP A 189 -29.67 24.09 8.51
N TRP A 190 -29.49 22.78 8.25
CA TRP A 190 -28.16 22.17 8.10
C TRP A 190 -27.59 22.27 6.67
N VAL A 191 -28.26 23.01 5.78
CA VAL A 191 -28.02 22.98 4.32
C VAL A 191 -26.85 23.86 3.86
N ASP A 192 -26.41 24.90 4.58
CA ASP A 192 -25.43 25.86 4.04
C ASP A 192 -24.06 25.85 4.74
N CYS A 193 -23.45 24.67 4.86
CA CYS A 193 -21.99 24.56 5.07
C CYS A 193 -21.33 23.68 4.00
N LEU A 194 -21.89 23.68 2.79
CA LEU A 194 -21.14 23.45 1.55
C LEU A 194 -20.38 24.73 1.18
N ALA A 195 -19.57 25.26 2.11
CA ALA A 195 -18.58 26.26 1.76
C ALA A 195 -17.41 25.55 1.07
N SER A 196 -17.70 25.04 -0.13
CA SER A 196 -16.85 24.21 -0.97
C SER A 196 -16.41 22.91 -0.26
N PRO A 197 -15.94 21.86 -0.97
CA PRO A 197 -14.78 21.19 -0.39
C PRO A 197 -13.84 22.37 -0.13
N THR A 198 -13.49 22.68 1.11
CA THR A 198 -12.20 23.32 1.29
C THR A 198 -11.30 22.40 0.49
N ASN A 199 -10.86 22.89 -0.67
CA ASN A 199 -9.60 22.50 -1.24
C ASN A 199 -8.69 22.79 -0.05
N VAL A 200 -8.57 21.80 0.84
CA VAL A 200 -7.44 21.66 1.71
C VAL A 200 -6.38 21.38 0.68
N THR A 201 -5.90 22.48 0.11
CA THR A 201 -4.66 22.54 -0.61
C THR A 201 -3.73 21.99 0.43
N ASN A 202 -3.42 20.69 0.30
CA ASN A 202 -2.26 20.10 0.90
C ASN A 202 -1.17 21.16 0.76
N HIS A 203 -0.36 21.37 1.79
CA HIS A 203 0.79 22.27 1.77
C HIS A 203 1.88 21.82 0.77
N VAL A 204 1.49 21.29 -0.39
CA VAL A 204 2.21 21.23 -1.64
C VAL A 204 2.40 22.66 -2.09
N SER A 205 3.65 23.08 -2.24
CA SER A 205 3.93 24.39 -2.79
C SER A 205 3.46 24.45 -4.24
N ASN A 206 2.65 25.45 -4.58
CA ASN A 206 2.30 25.78 -5.97
C ASN A 206 3.44 26.52 -6.69
N SER A 207 4.54 26.85 -5.99
CA SER A 207 5.71 27.42 -6.64
C SER A 207 6.43 26.35 -7.47
N ARG A 208 6.71 26.66 -8.73
CA ARG A 208 7.54 25.80 -9.58
C ARG A 208 8.91 25.59 -8.93
N ILE A 209 9.38 24.34 -8.96
CA ILE A 209 10.68 23.92 -8.45
C ILE A 209 11.74 24.33 -9.47
N ASP A 210 12.69 25.15 -9.05
CA ASP A 210 13.76 25.60 -9.92
C ASP A 210 14.84 24.52 -10.09
N LEU A 211 15.00 24.04 -11.31
CA LEU A 211 16.04 23.10 -11.72
C LEU A 211 17.07 23.76 -12.64
N THR A 212 17.09 25.10 -12.76
CA THR A 212 18.03 25.80 -13.64
C THR A 212 19.49 25.63 -13.23
N ASP A 213 19.74 25.28 -11.97
CA ASP A 213 21.08 25.05 -11.38
C ASP A 213 21.50 23.56 -11.34
N ILE A 214 20.69 22.65 -11.90
CA ILE A 214 20.99 21.22 -11.90
C ILE A 214 22.05 20.88 -12.95
N SER A 215 22.98 19.99 -12.63
CA SER A 215 23.97 19.51 -13.63
C SER A 215 23.28 18.81 -14.79
N SER A 216 23.84 18.94 -16.00
CA SER A 216 23.41 18.19 -17.19
C SER A 216 23.65 16.69 -17.07
N ASP A 217 24.58 16.25 -16.23
CA ASP A 217 24.86 14.85 -15.91
C ASP A 217 23.88 14.36 -14.83
N LEU A 218 22.60 14.37 -15.22
CA LEU A 218 21.44 14.11 -14.38
C LEU A 218 20.94 12.67 -14.54
N LEU A 219 20.69 11.98 -13.43
CA LEU A 219 19.90 10.75 -13.38
C LEU A 219 18.56 11.03 -12.71
N ILE A 220 17.46 10.61 -13.35
CA ILE A 220 16.13 10.66 -12.72
C ILE A 220 15.84 9.30 -12.09
N CYS A 221 15.37 9.33 -10.85
CA CYS A 221 14.87 8.17 -10.14
C CYS A 221 13.38 8.35 -9.84
N LEU A 222 12.56 7.35 -10.13
CA LEU A 222 11.13 7.37 -9.85
C LEU A 222 10.76 6.28 -8.84
N GLY A 223 10.37 6.69 -7.63
CA GLY A 223 9.82 5.81 -6.61
C GLY A 223 8.30 5.64 -6.72
N THR A 224 7.66 5.21 -5.63
CA THR A 224 6.19 5.07 -5.56
C THR A 224 5.48 6.36 -5.99
N CYS A 225 4.55 6.27 -6.93
CA CYS A 225 3.77 7.41 -7.42
C CYS A 225 2.42 6.95 -7.98
N ASP A 226 1.52 7.89 -8.24
CA ASP A 226 0.30 7.60 -9.00
C ASP A 226 0.54 7.65 -10.52
N ALA A 227 -0.42 7.18 -11.32
CA ALA A 227 -0.28 7.09 -12.77
C ALA A 227 -0.02 8.46 -13.45
N SER A 228 -0.59 9.54 -12.91
CA SER A 228 -0.41 10.88 -13.48
C SER A 228 0.99 11.43 -13.19
N GLU A 229 1.50 11.17 -11.99
CA GLU A 229 2.87 11.51 -11.60
C GLU A 229 3.91 10.70 -12.38
N ALA A 230 3.61 9.42 -12.64
CA ALA A 230 4.44 8.56 -13.48
C ALA A 230 4.55 9.10 -14.92
N ASP A 231 3.44 9.46 -15.55
CA ASP A 231 3.44 10.03 -16.90
C ASP A 231 4.19 11.37 -16.96
N ALA A 232 4.01 12.23 -15.94
CA ALA A 232 4.75 13.50 -15.83
C ALA A 232 6.27 13.27 -15.64
N ALA A 233 6.67 12.26 -14.86
CA ALA A 233 8.07 11.90 -14.68
C ALA A 233 8.72 11.38 -15.96
N ILE A 234 7.99 10.56 -16.75
CA ILE A 234 8.45 10.09 -18.07
C ILE A 234 8.63 11.27 -19.02
N GLN A 235 7.62 12.16 -19.10
CA GLN A 235 7.69 13.36 -19.94
C GLN A 235 8.88 14.24 -19.56
N LEU A 236 9.14 14.42 -18.27
CA LEU A 236 10.29 15.18 -17.79
C LEU A 236 11.63 14.53 -18.16
N ALA A 237 11.74 13.20 -18.02
CA ALA A 237 12.93 12.46 -18.42
C ALA A 237 13.22 12.63 -19.92
N ASP A 238 12.19 12.60 -20.76
CA ASP A 238 12.32 12.84 -22.20
C ASP A 238 12.74 14.28 -22.52
N GLN A 239 12.12 15.28 -21.86
CA GLN A 239 12.45 16.70 -22.04
C GLN A 239 13.89 17.04 -21.64
N LEU A 240 14.38 16.43 -20.55
CA LEU A 240 15.75 16.62 -20.05
C LEU A 240 16.76 15.69 -20.70
N ALA A 241 16.30 14.83 -21.61
CA ALA A 241 17.06 13.71 -22.17
C ALA A 241 17.77 12.88 -21.08
N ALA A 242 17.20 12.75 -19.89
CA ALA A 242 17.85 12.07 -18.77
C ALA A 242 17.50 10.58 -18.73
N PRO A 243 18.43 9.69 -18.32
CA PRO A 243 18.08 8.32 -17.98
C PRO A 243 17.11 8.28 -16.80
N LEU A 244 16.17 7.33 -16.85
CA LEU A 244 15.16 7.09 -15.82
C LEU A 244 15.36 5.71 -15.20
N PHE A 245 15.73 5.69 -13.91
CA PHE A 245 15.63 4.50 -13.06
C PHE A 245 14.26 4.50 -12.39
N ALA A 246 13.45 3.46 -12.60
CA ALA A 246 12.10 3.39 -12.07
C ALA A 246 11.93 2.19 -11.14
N ASP A 247 11.57 2.45 -9.89
CA ASP A 247 11.25 1.42 -8.90
C ASP A 247 9.99 0.65 -9.30
N VAL A 248 9.85 -0.60 -8.87
CA VAL A 248 8.68 -1.42 -9.17
C VAL A 248 7.37 -0.78 -8.74
N THR A 249 7.37 -0.03 -7.63
CA THR A 249 6.16 0.63 -7.11
C THR A 249 5.81 1.92 -7.86
N SER A 250 6.61 2.36 -8.81
CA SER A 250 6.25 3.48 -9.71
C SER A 250 5.20 3.11 -10.77
N GLY A 251 5.02 1.80 -11.03
CA GLY A 251 4.21 1.34 -12.17
C GLY A 251 4.88 1.53 -13.54
N VAL A 252 6.05 2.15 -13.60
CA VAL A 252 6.83 2.37 -14.83
C VAL A 252 7.95 1.34 -14.91
N ARG A 253 7.86 0.38 -15.85
CA ARG A 253 8.88 -0.66 -16.02
C ARG A 253 9.27 -0.85 -17.46
N CYS A 254 9.85 0.21 -18.03
CA CYS A 254 10.36 0.28 -19.40
C CYS A 254 11.77 -0.33 -19.54
N GLY A 255 12.03 -1.44 -18.84
CA GLY A 255 13.28 -2.19 -18.89
C GLY A 255 14.19 -1.99 -17.68
N ALA A 256 14.19 -0.84 -17.00
CA ALA A 256 15.03 -0.58 -15.83
C ALA A 256 14.57 -1.41 -14.63
N THR A 257 15.48 -2.22 -14.11
CA THR A 257 15.26 -3.12 -12.96
C THR A 257 16.39 -2.93 -11.97
N ASP A 258 16.22 -3.38 -10.73
CA ASP A 258 17.28 -3.37 -9.72
C ASP A 258 18.58 -4.05 -10.19
N LEU A 259 18.49 -5.00 -11.13
CA LEU A 259 19.66 -5.68 -11.70
C LEU A 259 20.59 -4.75 -12.46
N THR A 260 20.10 -3.65 -13.04
CA THR A 260 20.93 -2.76 -13.85
C THR A 260 22.02 -2.10 -13.01
N LEU A 261 21.71 -1.84 -11.75
CA LEU A 261 22.64 -1.29 -10.76
C LEU A 261 23.76 -2.27 -10.36
N CYS A 262 23.77 -3.50 -10.88
CA CYS A 262 24.88 -4.44 -10.71
C CYS A 262 26.05 -4.16 -11.66
N SER A 263 25.83 -3.41 -12.75
CA SER A 263 26.88 -3.16 -13.73
C SER A 263 27.89 -2.14 -13.24
N HIS A 264 29.17 -2.49 -13.37
CA HIS A 264 30.28 -1.60 -13.05
C HIS A 264 30.55 -0.55 -14.14
N GLN A 265 29.86 -0.65 -15.29
CA GLN A 265 30.02 0.24 -16.43
C GLN A 265 29.07 1.44 -16.41
N LEU A 266 28.12 1.48 -15.46
CA LEU A 266 27.19 2.60 -15.33
C LEU A 266 27.94 3.90 -14.96
N PRO A 267 27.83 4.97 -15.77
CA PRO A 267 28.46 6.24 -15.44
C PRO A 267 27.77 6.85 -14.21
N LYS A 268 28.59 7.42 -13.32
CA LYS A 268 28.13 8.08 -12.09
C LYS A 268 27.56 9.45 -12.41
N PRO A 269 26.34 9.79 -11.94
CA PRO A 269 25.77 11.11 -12.15
C PRO A 269 26.36 12.15 -11.20
N ASP A 270 26.48 13.39 -11.68
CA ASP A 270 26.75 14.54 -10.82
C ASP A 270 25.50 14.98 -10.04
N SER A 271 24.31 14.69 -10.59
CA SER A 271 23.02 15.08 -10.00
C SER A 271 21.99 13.97 -10.07
N ILE A 272 21.20 13.82 -9.01
CA ILE A 272 20.05 12.92 -8.94
C ILE A 272 18.79 13.74 -8.70
N LEU A 273 17.76 13.51 -9.53
CA LEU A 273 16.39 13.97 -9.28
C LEU A 273 15.52 12.77 -8.90
N HIS A 274 15.20 12.65 -7.61
CA HIS A 274 14.33 11.59 -7.08
C HIS A 274 12.89 12.09 -7.00
N LEU A 275 12.06 11.55 -7.88
CA LEU A 275 10.64 11.82 -7.97
C LEU A 275 9.86 10.72 -7.24
N GLY A 276 8.84 11.12 -6.49
CA GLY A 276 7.89 10.22 -5.85
C GLY A 276 8.34 9.75 -4.48
N GLY A 277 7.84 8.58 -4.08
CA GLY A 277 7.99 8.02 -2.76
C GLY A 277 9.17 7.06 -2.62
N ARG A 278 8.95 6.03 -1.79
CA ARG A 278 9.96 5.05 -1.39
C ARG A 278 10.45 4.22 -2.58
N ILE A 279 11.64 3.66 -2.38
CA ILE A 279 12.35 2.76 -3.31
C ILE A 279 12.55 1.43 -2.59
N VAL A 280 12.22 0.33 -3.26
CA VAL A 280 12.41 -1.06 -2.81
C VAL A 280 13.88 -1.44 -2.90
N SER A 281 14.54 -1.06 -3.99
CA SER A 281 15.92 -1.41 -4.30
C SER A 281 16.90 -1.04 -3.18
N LYS A 282 17.58 -2.05 -2.62
CA LYS A 282 18.75 -1.83 -1.75
C LYS A 282 19.96 -1.35 -2.56
N ARG A 283 20.11 -1.84 -3.80
CA ARG A 283 21.23 -1.49 -4.67
C ARG A 283 21.20 -0.02 -5.07
N TRP A 284 20.03 0.59 -5.16
CA TRP A 284 19.87 2.03 -5.36
C TRP A 284 20.62 2.82 -4.29
N TRP A 285 20.38 2.52 -3.03
CA TRP A 285 21.06 3.21 -1.93
C TRP A 285 22.57 2.98 -1.91
N GLN A 286 23.02 1.78 -2.30
CA GLN A 286 24.44 1.48 -2.47
C GLN A 286 25.06 2.27 -3.62
N PHE A 287 24.34 2.37 -4.75
CA PHE A 287 24.73 3.16 -5.91
C PHE A 287 24.85 4.64 -5.55
N VAL A 288 23.87 5.22 -4.85
CA VAL A 288 23.90 6.61 -4.39
C VAL A 288 25.13 6.88 -3.50
N GLN A 289 25.41 5.99 -2.55
CA GLN A 289 26.58 6.11 -1.67
C GLN A 289 27.91 6.05 -2.44
N GLN A 290 27.99 5.24 -3.50
CA GLN A 290 29.18 5.11 -4.33
C GLN A 290 29.32 6.23 -5.37
N ALA A 291 28.20 6.74 -5.87
CA ALA A 291 28.14 7.82 -6.84
C ALA A 291 28.49 9.17 -6.20
N GLN A 292 28.08 9.39 -4.94
CA GLN A 292 28.25 10.65 -4.21
C GLN A 292 27.86 11.88 -5.05
N PRO A 293 26.59 11.95 -5.53
CA PRO A 293 26.16 13.04 -6.37
C PRO A 293 26.31 14.38 -5.63
N ARG A 294 26.71 15.44 -6.36
CA ARG A 294 26.83 16.79 -5.79
C ARG A 294 25.48 17.38 -5.43
N GLN A 295 24.44 17.02 -6.19
CA GLN A 295 23.07 17.43 -5.93
C GLN A 295 22.17 16.19 -5.90
N TYR A 296 21.35 16.08 -4.85
CA TYR A 296 20.30 15.09 -4.76
C TYR A 296 19.01 15.83 -4.40
N VAL A 297 18.17 16.06 -5.41
CA VAL A 297 16.91 16.77 -5.27
C VAL A 297 15.78 15.76 -5.18
N GLN A 298 15.04 15.75 -4.08
CA GLN A 298 13.88 14.89 -3.91
C GLN A 298 12.58 15.70 -4.01
N VAL A 299 11.63 15.23 -4.81
CA VAL A 299 10.29 15.81 -4.97
C VAL A 299 9.25 14.74 -4.68
N SER A 300 8.49 14.92 -3.60
CA SER A 300 7.55 13.92 -3.09
C SER A 300 6.34 14.55 -2.42
N ARG A 301 5.25 13.80 -2.28
CA ARG A 301 4.08 14.21 -1.50
C ARG A 301 4.28 14.04 0.02
N LEU A 302 5.27 13.24 0.40
CA LEU A 302 5.61 12.95 1.79
C LEU A 302 5.98 14.23 2.55
N ARG A 303 5.83 14.22 3.87
CA ARG A 303 6.22 15.32 4.76
C ARG A 303 7.72 15.39 4.99
N GLN A 304 8.41 14.26 4.86
CA GLN A 304 9.82 14.12 5.14
C GLN A 304 10.54 13.47 3.95
N PRO A 305 11.82 13.84 3.71
CA PRO A 305 12.62 13.19 2.70
C PRO A 305 12.88 11.72 3.05
N ILE A 306 13.11 10.91 2.02
CA ILE A 306 13.55 9.52 2.13
C ILE A 306 15.05 9.52 1.92
N ASP A 307 15.80 9.62 3.01
CA ASP A 307 17.25 9.79 2.93
C ASP A 307 18.01 8.91 3.93
N PRO A 308 18.02 7.57 3.73
CA PRO A 308 18.79 6.67 4.56
C PRO A 308 20.31 6.83 4.39
N CYS A 309 20.76 7.57 3.36
CA CYS A 309 22.17 7.81 3.06
C CYS A 309 22.67 9.19 3.50
N HIS A 310 21.80 10.07 4.00
CA HIS A 310 22.12 11.46 4.36
C HIS A 310 22.72 12.26 3.19
N THR A 311 22.18 12.05 1.99
CA THR A 311 22.66 12.61 0.72
C THR A 311 21.72 13.63 0.10
N VAL A 312 20.46 13.73 0.55
CA VAL A 312 19.47 14.66 -0.02
C VAL A 312 19.91 16.09 0.24
N THR A 313 20.16 16.85 -0.82
CA THR A 313 20.58 18.25 -0.73
C THR A 313 19.41 19.22 -0.76
N ARG A 314 18.31 18.85 -1.44
CA ARG A 314 17.07 19.63 -1.50
C ARG A 314 15.85 18.71 -1.45
N PHE A 315 14.88 19.04 -0.60
CA PHE A 315 13.60 18.33 -0.52
C PHE A 315 12.44 19.27 -0.79
N HIS A 316 11.56 18.89 -1.72
CA HIS A 316 10.36 19.64 -2.05
C HIS A 316 9.12 18.76 -1.85
N ARG A 317 8.23 19.21 -0.96
CA ARG A 317 6.91 18.60 -0.82
C ARG A 317 6.00 19.07 -1.95
N SER A 318 5.86 18.26 -3.00
CA SER A 318 5.02 18.59 -4.15
C SER A 318 4.52 17.37 -4.91
N ARG A 319 3.44 17.57 -5.67
CA ARG A 319 2.99 16.62 -6.71
C ARG A 319 3.84 16.79 -7.96
N ILE A 320 4.02 15.70 -8.69
CA ILE A 320 4.76 15.71 -9.95
C ILE A 320 3.78 15.93 -11.10
N THR A 321 3.90 17.06 -11.78
CA THR A 321 3.09 17.46 -12.93
C THR A 321 3.99 18.07 -14.00
N ALA A 322 3.49 18.21 -15.23
CA ALA A 322 4.24 18.85 -16.32
C ALA A 322 4.69 20.30 -16.00
N GLU A 323 3.98 20.98 -15.10
CA GLU A 323 4.27 22.38 -14.73
C GLU A 323 5.11 22.51 -13.46
N THR A 324 5.39 21.40 -12.77
CA THR A 324 6.06 21.40 -11.46
C THR A 324 7.45 22.04 -11.49
N PHE A 325 8.13 22.04 -12.65
CA PHE A 325 9.55 22.42 -12.76
C PHE A 325 9.77 23.64 -13.65
N ASN A 326 10.71 24.51 -13.26
CA ASN A 326 11.37 25.45 -14.15
C ASN A 326 12.62 24.78 -14.70
N LEU A 327 12.66 24.58 -16.02
CA LEU A 327 13.73 23.87 -16.71
C LEU A 327 14.81 24.84 -17.23
N PRO A 328 16.07 24.40 -17.36
CA PRO A 328 17.12 25.18 -18.01
C PRO A 328 16.76 25.58 -19.45
N SER A 329 17.13 26.80 -19.86
CA SER A 329 16.78 27.39 -21.17
C SER A 329 17.49 26.75 -22.37
N SER A 330 18.62 26.07 -22.14
CA SER A 330 19.39 25.37 -23.17
C SER A 330 19.05 23.88 -23.17
N MET A 331 18.83 23.28 -24.35
CA MET A 331 18.70 21.82 -24.47
C MET A 331 19.90 21.15 -23.81
N LEU A 332 19.65 20.43 -22.72
CA LEU A 332 20.68 19.63 -22.07
C LEU A 332 20.96 18.43 -22.97
N THR A 333 22.15 18.37 -23.57
CA THR A 333 22.71 17.08 -23.97
C THR A 333 23.15 16.37 -22.70
N ASN A 334 22.33 15.46 -22.21
CA ASN A 334 22.67 14.63 -21.06
C ASN A 334 23.54 13.45 -21.53
N GLN A 335 24.80 13.43 -21.12
CA GLN A 335 25.77 12.42 -21.57
C GLN A 335 25.52 11.04 -20.96
N LEU A 336 24.64 10.94 -19.96
CA LEU A 336 24.33 9.68 -19.27
C LEU A 336 23.25 8.87 -20.00
N ARG A 337 22.40 9.49 -20.84
CA ARG A 337 21.24 8.82 -21.45
C ARG A 337 21.63 7.55 -22.22
N GLU A 338 22.49 7.71 -23.22
CA GLU A 338 22.89 6.63 -24.13
C GLU A 338 23.63 5.50 -23.39
N PRO A 339 24.65 5.77 -22.55
CA PRO A 339 25.32 4.71 -21.78
C PRO A 339 24.36 3.93 -20.86
N TRP A 340 23.48 4.63 -20.15
CA TRP A 340 22.50 3.97 -19.28
C TRP A 340 21.51 3.13 -20.06
N GLN A 341 20.98 3.64 -21.18
CA GLN A 341 20.04 2.91 -22.03
C GLN A 341 20.69 1.69 -22.70
N ALA A 342 21.95 1.81 -23.14
CA ALA A 342 22.70 0.71 -23.72
C ALA A 342 22.95 -0.41 -22.69
N GLU A 343 23.39 -0.05 -21.48
CA GLU A 343 23.62 -1.01 -20.41
C GLU A 343 22.34 -1.72 -20.00
N LEU A 344 21.29 -0.93 -19.85
CA LEU A 344 19.96 -1.39 -19.55
C LEU A 344 19.47 -2.43 -20.56
N GLY A 345 19.60 -2.12 -21.85
CA GLY A 345 19.18 -3.00 -22.94
C GLY A 345 19.94 -4.33 -22.94
N ARG A 346 21.27 -4.29 -22.74
CA ARG A 346 22.11 -5.50 -22.69
C ARG A 346 21.73 -6.42 -21.53
N ILE A 347 21.67 -5.89 -20.31
CA ILE A 347 21.32 -6.67 -19.11
C ILE A 347 19.92 -7.26 -19.23
N ARG A 348 18.96 -6.44 -19.65
CA ARG A 348 17.58 -6.88 -19.86
C ARG A 348 17.52 -8.05 -20.83
N GLN A 349 18.13 -7.91 -22.01
CA GLN A 349 18.07 -8.96 -23.04
C GLN A 349 18.67 -10.27 -22.52
N ALA A 350 19.84 -10.21 -21.89
CA ALA A 350 20.51 -11.42 -21.39
C ALA A 350 19.71 -12.13 -20.27
N VAL A 351 19.08 -11.37 -19.38
CA VAL A 351 18.22 -11.93 -18.31
C VAL A 351 16.92 -12.49 -18.90
N GLN A 352 16.30 -11.79 -19.86
CA GLN A 352 15.10 -12.26 -20.55
C GLN A 352 15.35 -13.55 -21.33
N ASP A 353 16.49 -13.66 -22.01
CA ASP A 353 16.87 -14.88 -22.73
C ASP A 353 17.00 -16.08 -21.79
N GLU A 354 17.57 -15.88 -20.60
CA GLU A 354 17.71 -16.95 -19.62
C GLU A 354 16.36 -17.34 -19.00
N LEU A 355 15.51 -16.37 -18.67
CA LEU A 355 14.16 -16.63 -18.16
C LEU A 355 13.26 -17.30 -19.21
N ALA A 356 13.40 -16.93 -20.49
CA ALA A 356 12.66 -17.53 -21.59
C ALA A 356 12.98 -19.03 -21.75
N ARG A 357 14.23 -19.45 -21.50
CA ARG A 357 14.61 -20.88 -21.50
C ARG A 357 13.83 -21.68 -20.45
N LEU A 358 13.52 -21.08 -19.30
CA LEU A 358 12.75 -21.71 -18.22
C LEU A 358 11.25 -21.86 -18.54
N SER A 359 10.72 -21.13 -19.52
CA SER A 359 9.29 -21.16 -19.88
C SER A 359 8.86 -22.44 -20.60
N SER A 360 9.79 -23.03 -21.38
CA SER A 360 9.52 -24.16 -22.27
C SER A 360 9.82 -25.53 -21.65
N ALA A 361 10.42 -25.55 -20.47
CA ALA A 361 10.82 -26.76 -19.79
C ALA A 361 9.80 -27.15 -18.71
N ASP A 362 9.59 -28.45 -18.52
CA ASP A 362 9.00 -28.97 -17.27
C ASP A 362 10.08 -28.97 -16.18
N THR A 363 10.64 -27.78 -15.93
CA THR A 363 11.58 -27.52 -14.84
C THR A 363 10.83 -27.27 -13.54
N GLU A 364 11.56 -27.41 -12.45
CA GLU A 364 11.13 -26.96 -11.13
C GLU A 364 10.71 -25.48 -11.20
N MET A 365 9.75 -25.07 -10.37
CA MET A 365 9.27 -23.69 -10.37
C MET A 365 10.25 -22.77 -9.67
N HIS A 366 10.50 -21.63 -10.31
CA HIS A 366 11.45 -20.66 -9.81
C HIS A 366 10.80 -19.29 -9.60
N GLU A 367 11.10 -18.66 -8.46
CA GLU A 367 10.56 -17.35 -8.08
C GLU A 367 10.87 -16.24 -9.11
N PRO A 368 12.09 -16.14 -9.68
CA PRO A 368 12.38 -15.19 -10.77
C PRO A 368 11.49 -15.36 -12.01
N TYR A 369 11.19 -16.60 -12.41
CA TYR A 369 10.33 -16.87 -13.55
C TYR A 369 8.88 -16.46 -13.26
N ILE A 370 8.37 -16.75 -12.07
CA ILE A 370 7.01 -16.38 -11.65
C ILE A 370 6.83 -14.86 -11.71
N ALA A 371 7.78 -14.09 -11.16
CA ALA A 371 7.75 -12.63 -11.23
C ALA A 371 7.76 -12.12 -12.69
N HIS A 372 8.62 -12.68 -13.52
CA HIS A 372 8.71 -12.34 -14.93
C HIS A 372 7.41 -12.65 -15.71
N GLU A 373 6.88 -13.86 -15.56
CA GLU A 373 5.65 -14.31 -16.23
C GLU A 373 4.44 -13.48 -15.78
N MET A 374 4.33 -13.15 -14.48
CA MET A 374 3.27 -12.28 -13.97
C MET A 374 3.35 -10.88 -14.60
N ALA A 375 4.53 -10.27 -14.57
CA ALA A 375 4.75 -8.93 -15.13
C ALA A 375 4.37 -8.84 -16.62
N GLY A 376 4.77 -9.85 -17.40
CA GLY A 376 4.44 -9.97 -18.82
C GLY A 376 2.95 -10.23 -19.10
N THR A 377 2.24 -10.92 -18.20
CA THR A 377 0.89 -11.44 -18.46
C THR A 377 -0.23 -10.54 -17.93
N ILE A 378 0.02 -9.74 -16.90
CA ILE A 378 -1.00 -8.81 -16.35
C ILE A 378 -1.56 -7.94 -17.50
N PRO A 379 -2.88 -7.72 -17.61
CA PRO A 379 -3.42 -6.84 -18.63
C PRO A 379 -3.09 -5.35 -18.40
N ASP A 380 -3.24 -4.54 -19.45
CA ASP A 380 -3.13 -3.09 -19.32
C ASP A 380 -4.32 -2.53 -18.52
N GLY A 381 -4.08 -1.57 -17.63
CA GLY A 381 -5.09 -1.00 -16.74
C GLY A 381 -5.45 -1.83 -15.50
N ASP A 382 -4.93 -3.06 -15.38
CA ASP A 382 -5.03 -3.87 -14.17
C ASP A 382 -4.08 -3.37 -13.07
N ALA A 383 -4.25 -3.93 -11.87
CA ALA A 383 -3.43 -3.60 -10.72
C ALA A 383 -2.60 -4.79 -10.22
N LEU A 384 -1.51 -4.49 -9.53
CA LEU A 384 -0.57 -5.43 -8.95
C LEU A 384 -0.27 -5.03 -7.51
N PHE A 385 -0.53 -5.93 -6.58
CA PHE A 385 -0.13 -5.78 -5.19
C PHE A 385 1.04 -6.71 -4.88
N LEU A 386 2.08 -6.16 -4.26
CA LEU A 386 3.32 -6.87 -3.96
C LEU A 386 3.43 -7.13 -2.46
N GLY A 387 3.51 -8.41 -2.09
CA GLY A 387 3.87 -8.83 -0.75
C GLY A 387 5.32 -8.48 -0.42
N ASN A 388 5.56 -8.21 0.86
CA ASN A 388 6.90 -7.98 1.39
C ASN A 388 7.79 -9.24 1.30
N SER A 389 9.05 -9.10 1.72
CA SER A 389 10.08 -10.15 1.57
C SER A 389 10.55 -10.32 0.11
N MET A 390 10.74 -11.54 -0.39
CA MET A 390 11.21 -11.78 -1.76
C MET A 390 10.23 -11.35 -2.86
N PRO A 391 8.90 -11.54 -2.78
CA PRO A 391 7.99 -11.18 -3.88
C PRO A 391 8.14 -9.76 -4.45
N VAL A 392 8.17 -8.73 -3.60
CA VAL A 392 8.41 -7.35 -4.06
C VAL A 392 9.81 -7.17 -4.69
N ARG A 393 10.83 -7.89 -4.21
CA ARG A 393 12.21 -7.84 -4.73
C ARG A 393 12.35 -8.59 -6.04
N ASP A 394 11.68 -9.72 -6.21
CA ASP A 394 11.69 -10.49 -7.45
C ASP A 394 10.97 -9.73 -8.55
N MET A 395 9.86 -9.08 -8.21
CA MET A 395 9.22 -8.13 -9.13
C MET A 395 10.11 -6.92 -9.38
N ASP A 396 10.91 -6.47 -8.39
CA ASP A 396 11.87 -5.39 -8.58
C ASP A 396 13.06 -5.75 -9.50
N LEU A 397 13.47 -7.02 -9.49
CA LEU A 397 14.60 -7.56 -10.24
C LEU A 397 14.22 -8.03 -11.64
N PHE A 398 13.07 -8.69 -11.79
CA PHE A 398 12.72 -9.47 -12.99
C PHE A 398 11.37 -9.09 -13.61
N GLY A 399 10.57 -8.28 -12.91
CA GLY A 399 9.29 -7.80 -13.39
C GLY A 399 9.45 -6.68 -14.42
N VAL A 400 9.22 -7.01 -15.69
CA VAL A 400 9.26 -6.06 -16.82
C VAL A 400 7.98 -6.21 -17.65
N TRP A 401 7.34 -5.08 -17.98
CA TRP A 401 6.22 -5.03 -18.92
C TRP A 401 6.53 -4.13 -20.12
N HIS A 402 5.67 -4.17 -21.14
CA HIS A 402 5.80 -3.28 -22.30
C HIS A 402 5.70 -1.82 -21.87
N ALA A 403 6.51 -0.95 -22.50
CA ALA A 403 6.61 0.48 -22.13
C ALA A 403 5.28 1.26 -22.23
N GLN A 404 4.35 0.78 -23.06
CA GLN A 404 3.03 1.38 -23.22
C GLN A 404 2.02 0.93 -22.16
N LYS A 405 2.30 -0.18 -21.45
CA LYS A 405 1.41 -0.74 -20.45
C LYS A 405 1.51 0.04 -19.14
N ARG A 406 0.36 0.38 -18.56
CA ARG A 406 0.22 1.04 -17.26
C ARG A 406 -0.39 0.06 -16.28
N VAL A 407 0.41 -0.36 -15.30
CA VAL A 407 -0.03 -1.19 -14.17
C VAL A 407 0.00 -0.35 -12.92
N SER A 408 -1.10 -0.30 -12.18
CA SER A 408 -1.10 0.31 -10.85
C SER A 408 -0.45 -0.64 -9.87
N VAL A 409 0.72 -0.27 -9.33
CA VAL A 409 1.51 -1.14 -8.45
C VAL A 409 1.51 -0.59 -7.03
N ALA A 410 1.25 -1.45 -6.06
CA ALA A 410 1.24 -1.11 -4.65
C ALA A 410 1.90 -2.19 -3.79
N ALA A 411 2.40 -1.76 -2.64
CA ALA A 411 2.98 -2.61 -1.60
C ALA A 411 2.89 -1.88 -0.26
N ASN A 412 3.02 -2.61 0.85
CA ASN A 412 3.18 -2.04 2.19
C ASN A 412 4.68 -1.84 2.47
N ARG A 413 5.25 -0.69 2.12
CA ARG A 413 6.70 -0.41 2.20
C ARG A 413 7.05 0.63 3.26
N GLY A 414 6.09 1.03 4.08
CA GLY A 414 6.30 1.87 5.25
C GLY A 414 7.12 1.16 6.31
N ALA A 415 6.50 0.19 6.98
CA ALA A 415 7.13 -0.69 7.97
C ALA A 415 7.50 -2.06 7.39
N SER A 416 7.06 -2.38 6.16
CA SER A 416 7.42 -3.64 5.47
C SER A 416 6.93 -4.92 6.15
N GLY A 417 5.81 -4.86 6.88
CA GLY A 417 5.21 -6.00 7.59
C GLY A 417 4.64 -7.09 6.68
N ILE A 418 4.55 -8.33 7.18
CA ILE A 418 3.95 -9.48 6.47
C ILE A 418 2.51 -9.79 6.92
N ASP A 419 1.98 -9.00 7.86
CA ASP A 419 0.92 -9.33 8.80
C ASP A 419 -0.52 -9.00 8.35
N GLY A 420 -0.67 -8.36 7.19
CA GLY A 420 -1.97 -7.96 6.63
C GLY A 420 -1.96 -7.76 5.12
N VAL A 421 -1.09 -8.49 4.43
CA VAL A 421 -0.84 -8.29 2.99
C VAL A 421 -2.07 -8.65 2.16
N LEU A 422 -2.77 -9.74 2.47
CA LEU A 422 -3.94 -10.17 1.73
C LEU A 422 -5.10 -9.20 1.97
N ALA A 423 -5.36 -8.84 3.22
CA ALA A 423 -6.34 -7.82 3.58
C ALA A 423 -6.09 -6.49 2.85
N THR A 424 -4.83 -6.02 2.83
CA THR A 424 -4.48 -4.78 2.15
C THR A 424 -4.71 -4.88 0.64
N ALA A 425 -4.37 -6.00 0.02
CA ALA A 425 -4.63 -6.22 -1.40
C ALA A 425 -6.14 -6.20 -1.73
N VAL A 426 -6.98 -6.78 -0.86
CA VAL A 426 -8.45 -6.68 -0.99
C VAL A 426 -8.91 -5.24 -0.90
N GLY A 427 -8.44 -4.49 0.09
CA GLY A 427 -8.71 -3.06 0.22
C GLY A 427 -8.27 -2.25 -1.01
N PHE A 428 -7.09 -2.54 -1.53
CA PHE A 428 -6.51 -1.88 -2.69
C PHE A 428 -7.32 -2.15 -3.97
N ALA A 429 -7.78 -3.39 -4.18
CA ALA A 429 -8.67 -3.73 -5.28
C ALA A 429 -10.01 -2.96 -5.17
N LEU A 430 -10.58 -2.87 -3.96
CA LEU A 430 -11.78 -2.09 -3.68
C LEU A 430 -11.58 -0.59 -3.96
N GLY A 431 -10.46 0.00 -3.55
CA GLY A 431 -10.22 1.43 -3.77
C GLY A 431 -9.86 1.77 -5.22
N SER A 432 -9.19 0.85 -5.94
CA SER A 432 -8.78 1.07 -7.33
C SER A 432 -9.86 0.70 -8.34
N GLN A 433 -10.84 -0.14 -7.95
CA GLN A 433 -11.86 -0.71 -8.83
C GLN A 433 -11.26 -1.44 -10.05
N ARG A 434 -10.08 -2.05 -9.85
CA ARG A 434 -9.33 -2.78 -10.89
C ARG A 434 -9.11 -4.22 -10.46
N ARG A 435 -9.23 -5.15 -11.42
CA ARG A 435 -8.76 -6.52 -11.21
C ARG A 435 -7.31 -6.46 -10.72
N THR A 436 -7.05 -7.17 -9.64
CA THR A 436 -5.77 -7.08 -8.93
C THR A 436 -5.08 -8.44 -8.92
N SER A 437 -3.82 -8.48 -9.30
CA SER A 437 -2.96 -9.63 -9.05
C SER A 437 -2.18 -9.38 -7.76
N LEU A 438 -2.15 -10.34 -6.84
CA LEU A 438 -1.36 -10.28 -5.62
C LEU A 438 -0.28 -11.36 -5.72
N ILE A 439 0.98 -11.03 -5.45
CA ILE A 439 2.05 -12.01 -5.21
C ILE A 439 2.55 -11.88 -3.78
N LEU A 440 2.53 -12.96 -3.00
CA LEU A 440 3.01 -12.98 -1.61
C LEU A 440 3.67 -14.32 -1.25
N GLY A 441 4.43 -14.32 -0.15
CA GLY A 441 5.00 -15.56 0.41
C GLY A 441 3.99 -16.34 1.26
N ASP A 442 4.25 -17.62 1.44
CA ASP A 442 3.55 -18.54 2.35
C ASP A 442 3.42 -18.02 3.79
N LEU A 443 4.50 -17.56 4.42
CA LEU A 443 4.44 -17.02 5.79
C LEU A 443 3.54 -15.79 5.87
N SER A 444 3.53 -14.94 4.84
CA SER A 444 2.64 -13.77 4.77
C SER A 444 1.16 -14.20 4.68
N LEU A 445 0.86 -15.23 3.88
CA LEU A 445 -0.51 -15.76 3.82
C LEU A 445 -0.90 -16.47 5.11
N LEU A 446 0.00 -17.20 5.76
CA LEU A 446 -0.26 -17.81 7.07
C LEU A 446 -0.55 -16.75 8.14
N TYR A 447 0.19 -15.64 8.13
CA TYR A 447 -0.01 -14.54 9.07
C TYR A 447 -1.41 -13.94 8.94
N ASP A 448 -1.91 -13.82 7.71
CA ASP A 448 -3.17 -13.16 7.34
C ASP A 448 -4.21 -14.15 6.76
N LEU A 449 -4.20 -15.40 7.24
CA LEU A 449 -4.96 -16.50 6.64
C LEU A 449 -6.48 -16.26 6.67
N ASN A 450 -6.97 -15.62 7.72
CA ASN A 450 -8.39 -15.30 7.87
C ASN A 450 -8.90 -14.26 6.86
N SER A 451 -8.01 -13.50 6.21
CA SER A 451 -8.35 -12.59 5.12
C SER A 451 -8.76 -13.31 3.83
N LEU A 452 -8.64 -14.65 3.76
CA LEU A 452 -9.34 -15.44 2.75
C LEU A 452 -10.87 -15.21 2.80
N ALA A 453 -11.44 -14.89 3.97
CA ALA A 453 -12.85 -14.52 4.08
C ALA A 453 -13.16 -13.16 3.43
N LEU A 454 -12.23 -12.20 3.46
CA LEU A 454 -12.34 -10.93 2.74
C LEU A 454 -12.23 -11.16 1.24
N LEU A 455 -11.26 -11.98 0.81
CA LEU A 455 -11.03 -12.35 -0.58
C LEU A 455 -12.28 -13.01 -1.22
N ALA A 456 -12.90 -13.95 -0.50
CA ALA A 456 -14.11 -14.65 -0.94
C ALA A 456 -15.32 -13.73 -1.17
N ARG A 457 -15.35 -12.57 -0.50
CA ARG A 457 -16.45 -11.59 -0.56
C ARG A 457 -16.09 -10.36 -1.39
N SER A 458 -14.90 -10.32 -1.98
CA SER A 458 -14.48 -9.18 -2.79
C SER A 458 -15.36 -9.05 -4.03
N PRO A 459 -15.97 -7.87 -4.30
CA PRO A 459 -16.70 -7.62 -5.53
C PRO A 459 -15.77 -7.37 -6.72
N VAL A 460 -14.48 -7.11 -6.46
CA VAL A 460 -13.45 -6.93 -7.49
C VAL A 460 -12.61 -8.21 -7.55
N PRO A 461 -12.39 -8.81 -8.74
CA PRO A 461 -11.63 -10.05 -8.85
C PRO A 461 -10.17 -9.89 -8.44
N ILE A 462 -9.67 -10.82 -7.63
CA ILE A 462 -8.27 -10.83 -7.18
C ILE A 462 -7.63 -12.20 -7.41
N VAL A 463 -6.54 -12.23 -8.18
CA VAL A 463 -5.75 -13.44 -8.41
C VAL A 463 -4.55 -13.44 -7.45
N VAL A 464 -4.57 -14.32 -6.46
CA VAL A 464 -3.52 -14.42 -5.43
C VAL A 464 -2.54 -15.52 -5.82
N VAL A 465 -1.28 -15.17 -6.03
CA VAL A 465 -0.16 -16.09 -6.27
C VAL A 465 0.67 -16.22 -5.01
N VAL A 466 0.66 -17.40 -4.40
CA VAL A 466 1.34 -17.69 -3.14
C VAL A 466 2.62 -18.46 -3.42
N ILE A 467 3.76 -17.81 -3.21
CA ILE A 467 5.09 -18.44 -3.24
C ILE A 467 5.23 -19.29 -1.98
N ASN A 468 5.01 -20.60 -2.10
CA ASN A 468 5.24 -21.56 -1.03
C ASN A 468 6.63 -22.18 -1.19
N ASN A 469 7.59 -21.62 -0.46
CA ASN A 469 8.95 -22.13 -0.38
C ASN A 469 9.27 -22.73 1.00
N ASP A 470 8.19 -23.02 1.75
CA ASP A 470 8.16 -23.58 3.10
C ASP A 470 8.91 -22.72 4.12
N GLY A 471 8.65 -21.41 4.14
CA GLY A 471 9.09 -20.50 5.20
C GLY A 471 9.81 -19.23 4.72
N GLY A 472 10.82 -18.78 5.47
CA GLY A 472 11.50 -17.49 5.24
C GLY A 472 12.54 -17.50 4.11
N GLY A 473 12.12 -17.63 2.84
CA GLY A 473 13.01 -17.65 1.66
C GLY A 473 14.09 -16.56 1.64
N ILE A 474 13.75 -15.33 2.03
CA ILE A 474 14.67 -14.18 2.04
C ILE A 474 15.94 -14.40 2.88
N PHE A 475 15.87 -15.18 3.96
CA PHE A 475 17.02 -15.36 4.85
C PHE A 475 18.17 -16.13 4.18
N HIS A 476 17.89 -16.88 3.11
CA HIS A 476 18.92 -17.53 2.29
C HIS A 476 19.78 -16.54 1.51
N PHE A 477 19.34 -15.29 1.36
CA PHE A 477 20.10 -14.21 0.69
C PHE A 477 20.96 -13.40 1.67
N LEU A 478 20.86 -13.66 2.97
CA LEU A 478 21.61 -12.97 4.01
C LEU A 478 22.81 -13.83 4.47
N PRO A 479 23.88 -13.20 5.01
CA PRO A 479 25.04 -13.94 5.52
C PRO A 479 24.71 -15.02 6.54
N ILE A 480 23.61 -14.86 7.29
CA ILE A 480 23.14 -15.84 8.28
C ILE A 480 22.84 -17.22 7.69
N ALA A 481 22.65 -17.34 6.37
CA ALA A 481 22.45 -18.61 5.68
C ALA A 481 23.67 -19.56 5.78
N GLU A 482 24.84 -19.05 6.15
CA GLU A 482 26.04 -19.88 6.40
C GLU A 482 25.98 -20.59 7.77
N GLU A 483 25.11 -20.15 8.69
CA GLU A 483 24.93 -20.74 10.02
C GLU A 483 24.02 -21.97 10.01
N THR A 484 24.54 -23.09 9.52
CA THR A 484 23.74 -24.29 9.23
C THR A 484 23.10 -24.98 10.44
N GLN A 485 23.62 -24.81 11.67
CA GLN A 485 23.11 -25.53 12.84
C GLN A 485 21.77 -24.96 13.33
N HIS A 486 21.57 -23.65 13.21
CA HIS A 486 20.45 -22.93 13.80
C HIS A 486 19.55 -22.24 12.78
N PHE A 487 20.00 -22.11 11.53
CA PHE A 487 19.30 -21.36 10.49
C PHE A 487 17.85 -21.79 10.30
N GLU A 488 17.59 -23.07 10.06
CA GLU A 488 16.23 -23.54 9.76
C GLU A 488 15.26 -23.33 10.93
N ARG A 489 15.73 -23.49 12.18
CA ARG A 489 14.86 -23.34 13.36
C ARG A 489 14.44 -21.89 13.59
N PHE A 490 15.33 -20.92 13.40
CA PHE A 490 15.11 -19.53 13.83
C PHE A 490 14.86 -18.55 12.68
N PHE A 491 15.20 -18.92 11.44
CA PHE A 491 15.07 -18.06 10.27
C PHE A 491 14.26 -18.75 9.16
N GLY A 492 14.70 -19.95 8.75
CA GLY A 492 14.01 -20.74 7.73
C GLY A 492 12.55 -21.01 8.10
N THR A 493 12.30 -21.39 9.36
CA THR A 493 10.97 -21.60 9.96
C THR A 493 10.00 -22.40 9.07
N PRO A 494 10.39 -23.59 8.56
CA PRO A 494 9.51 -24.40 7.75
C PRO A 494 8.29 -24.86 8.54
N HIS A 495 7.15 -24.84 7.87
CA HIS A 495 5.84 -25.03 8.49
C HIS A 495 5.06 -26.23 7.92
N GLY A 496 5.44 -26.72 6.73
CA GLY A 496 4.86 -27.90 6.08
C GLY A 496 3.41 -27.73 5.64
N CYS A 497 2.89 -26.50 5.62
CA CYS A 497 1.48 -26.23 5.30
C CYS A 497 1.24 -26.11 3.78
N ARG A 498 0.01 -26.42 3.40
CA ARG A 498 -0.59 -26.15 2.09
C ARG A 498 -1.84 -25.31 2.29
N PHE A 499 -2.24 -24.56 1.26
CA PHE A 499 -3.33 -23.58 1.40
C PHE A 499 -4.69 -24.07 0.90
N GLN A 500 -4.76 -25.25 0.28
CA GLN A 500 -6.01 -25.81 -0.25
C GLN A 500 -7.13 -25.87 0.78
N ALA A 501 -6.89 -26.50 1.95
CA ALA A 501 -7.92 -26.64 2.99
C ALA A 501 -8.38 -25.28 3.56
N GLY A 502 -7.47 -24.30 3.66
CA GLY A 502 -7.82 -22.93 4.05
C GLY A 502 -8.71 -22.26 3.01
N CYS A 503 -8.39 -22.42 1.72
CA CYS A 503 -9.22 -21.88 0.64
C CYS A 503 -10.60 -22.55 0.61
N GLU A 504 -10.67 -23.88 0.76
CA GLU A 504 -11.92 -24.64 0.85
C GLU A 504 -12.78 -24.17 2.03
N MET A 505 -12.19 -23.94 3.21
CA MET A 505 -12.88 -23.44 4.40
C MET A 505 -13.60 -22.10 4.14
N PHE A 506 -12.99 -21.20 3.37
CA PHE A 506 -13.56 -19.88 3.07
C PHE A 506 -14.28 -19.80 1.72
N GLY A 507 -14.37 -20.90 0.97
CA GLY A 507 -15.01 -20.94 -0.35
C GLY A 507 -14.25 -20.21 -1.45
N VAL A 508 -12.92 -20.11 -1.33
CA VAL A 508 -12.05 -19.48 -2.34
C VAL A 508 -11.58 -20.55 -3.35
N PRO A 509 -11.77 -20.35 -4.67
CA PRO A 509 -11.20 -21.23 -5.68
C PRO A 509 -9.68 -21.37 -5.53
N TYR A 510 -9.20 -22.61 -5.55
CA TYR A 510 -7.79 -22.94 -5.36
C TYR A 510 -7.24 -23.69 -6.58
N ALA A 511 -6.01 -23.34 -6.97
CA ALA A 511 -5.21 -24.09 -7.92
C ALA A 511 -3.79 -24.25 -7.39
N ARG A 512 -3.13 -25.34 -7.79
CA ARG A 512 -1.73 -25.58 -7.52
C ARG A 512 -0.97 -25.71 -8.83
N ALA A 513 0.09 -24.93 -8.99
CA ALA A 513 1.05 -25.15 -10.05
C ALA A 513 2.26 -25.94 -9.51
N THR A 514 2.90 -26.72 -10.37
CA THR A 514 4.09 -27.54 -10.03
C THR A 514 5.16 -27.46 -11.11
N SER A 515 4.93 -26.70 -12.18
CA SER A 515 5.91 -26.38 -13.21
C SER A 515 5.64 -24.98 -13.76
N ASN A 516 6.65 -24.35 -14.33
CA ASN A 516 6.56 -23.02 -14.94
C ASN A 516 5.45 -22.95 -16.01
N ARG A 517 5.39 -23.97 -16.87
CA ARG A 517 4.35 -24.11 -17.90
C ARG A 517 2.94 -24.17 -17.30
N MET A 518 2.74 -24.96 -16.24
CA MET A 518 1.45 -25.07 -15.56
C MET A 518 1.06 -23.76 -14.88
N PHE A 519 2.02 -23.07 -14.25
CA PHE A 519 1.79 -21.76 -13.67
C PHE A 519 1.30 -20.75 -14.71
N ALA A 520 2.02 -20.60 -15.82
CA ALA A 520 1.68 -19.68 -16.89
C ALA A 520 0.25 -19.92 -17.44
N ALA A 521 -0.12 -21.19 -17.69
CA ALA A 521 -1.46 -21.54 -18.13
C ALA A 521 -2.54 -21.26 -17.07
N THR A 522 -2.26 -21.59 -15.80
CA THR A 522 -3.18 -21.38 -14.68
C THR A 522 -3.41 -19.91 -14.42
N TYR A 523 -2.36 -19.10 -14.44
CA TYR A 523 -2.42 -17.66 -14.20
C TYR A 523 -3.21 -16.94 -15.29
N ARG A 524 -2.98 -17.24 -16.58
CA ARG A 524 -3.79 -16.69 -17.69
C ARG A 524 -5.26 -17.04 -17.57
N ARG A 525 -5.59 -18.29 -17.21
CA ARG A 525 -6.97 -18.73 -16.98
C ARG A 525 -7.61 -18.00 -15.80
N ALA A 526 -6.87 -17.81 -14.71
CA ALA A 526 -7.35 -17.08 -13.54
C ALA A 526 -7.65 -15.61 -13.87
N LEU A 527 -6.75 -14.94 -14.61
CA LEU A 527 -6.97 -13.58 -15.09
C LEU A 527 -8.17 -13.48 -16.02
N ALA A 528 -8.42 -14.46 -16.88
CA ALA A 528 -9.61 -14.49 -17.73
C ALA A 528 -10.91 -14.76 -16.97
N SER A 529 -10.85 -15.14 -15.69
CA SER A 529 -12.04 -15.33 -14.85
C SER A 529 -12.46 -14.03 -14.16
N GLU A 530 -13.75 -13.95 -13.83
CA GLU A 530 -14.32 -12.85 -13.04
C GLU A 530 -14.37 -13.17 -11.53
N GLN A 531 -13.61 -14.16 -11.07
CA GLN A 531 -13.62 -14.63 -9.68
C GLN A 531 -12.26 -14.46 -9.03
N SER A 532 -12.26 -14.16 -7.73
CA SER A 532 -11.06 -14.24 -6.91
C SER A 532 -10.61 -15.69 -6.78
N CYS A 533 -9.29 -15.93 -6.76
CA CYS A 533 -8.73 -17.27 -6.56
C CYS A 533 -7.34 -17.23 -5.95
N VAL A 534 -6.89 -18.39 -5.45
CA VAL A 534 -5.54 -18.62 -4.95
C VAL A 534 -4.84 -19.63 -5.84
N ILE A 535 -3.64 -19.27 -6.31
CA ILE A 535 -2.70 -20.13 -7.03
C ILE A 535 -1.49 -20.34 -6.14
N GLU A 536 -1.35 -21.54 -5.57
CA GLU A 536 -0.17 -21.92 -4.81
C GLU A 536 0.93 -22.43 -5.75
N VAL A 537 2.12 -21.83 -5.64
CA VAL A 537 3.32 -22.26 -6.36
C VAL A 537 4.35 -22.80 -5.39
N GLN A 538 4.63 -24.10 -5.45
CA GLN A 538 5.68 -24.74 -4.68
C GLN A 538 7.06 -24.48 -5.29
N THR A 539 7.95 -23.81 -4.57
CA THR A 539 9.33 -23.55 -5.02
C THR A 539 10.35 -24.07 -4.00
N ASN A 540 11.63 -24.01 -4.35
CA ASN A 540 12.75 -24.44 -3.51
C ASN A 540 13.71 -23.28 -3.23
N ARG A 541 13.88 -22.93 -1.95
CA ARG A 541 14.69 -21.78 -1.51
C ARG A 541 16.16 -21.86 -1.93
N ILE A 542 16.72 -23.08 -2.00
CA ILE A 542 18.12 -23.30 -2.37
C ILE A 542 18.30 -23.12 -3.87
N GLU A 543 17.44 -23.74 -4.68
CA GLU A 543 17.51 -23.60 -6.14
C GLU A 543 17.17 -22.18 -6.59
N ASN A 544 16.22 -21.51 -5.92
CA ASN A 544 15.92 -20.10 -6.15
C ASN A 544 17.15 -19.21 -5.90
N ARG A 545 17.86 -19.41 -4.78
CA ARG A 545 19.11 -18.67 -4.51
C ARG A 545 20.15 -18.88 -5.61
N LYS A 546 20.33 -20.11 -6.09
CA LYS A 546 21.26 -20.42 -7.19
C LYS A 546 20.88 -19.71 -8.48
N LEU A 547 19.61 -19.72 -8.86
CA LEU A 547 19.14 -19.03 -10.06
C LEU A 547 19.33 -17.51 -9.93
N HIS A 548 19.00 -16.91 -8.79
CA HIS A 548 19.27 -15.50 -8.52
C HIS A 548 20.74 -15.13 -8.68
N ALA A 549 21.65 -15.94 -8.11
CA ALA A 549 23.08 -15.72 -8.24
C ALA A 549 23.53 -15.79 -9.70
N ARG A 550 23.01 -16.76 -10.46
CA ARG A 550 23.28 -16.90 -11.89
C ARG A 550 22.81 -15.68 -12.69
N LEU A 551 21.56 -15.24 -12.51
CA LEU A 551 21.01 -14.06 -13.19
C LEU A 551 21.77 -12.78 -12.80
N THR A 552 22.14 -12.63 -11.53
CA THR A 552 22.96 -11.50 -11.06
C THR A 552 24.36 -11.53 -11.68
N ASN A 553 24.97 -12.70 -11.81
CA ASN A 553 26.30 -12.83 -12.42
C ASN A 553 26.27 -12.54 -13.93
N ILE A 554 25.20 -12.93 -14.62
CA ILE A 554 24.97 -12.53 -16.03
C ILE A 554 24.95 -10.99 -16.12
N ALA A 555 24.18 -10.32 -15.26
CA ALA A 555 24.10 -8.85 -15.26
C ALA A 555 25.45 -8.18 -14.94
N LYS A 556 26.29 -8.75 -14.07
CA LYS A 556 27.62 -8.23 -13.72
C LYS A 556 28.69 -8.47 -14.78
N ALA A 557 28.52 -9.49 -15.62
CA ALA A 557 29.49 -9.87 -16.63
C ALA A 557 29.36 -9.03 -17.92
N ILE A 558 28.26 -8.32 -18.08
CA ILE A 558 27.98 -7.35 -19.14
C ILE A 558 28.70 -6.04 -18.83
#